data_AF-A0A6G0MQ48-F1
#
_entry.id   AF-A0A6G0MQ48-F1
#
_cell.length_a   1.000
_cell.length_b   1.000
_cell.length_c   1.000
_cell.angle_alpha   90.00
_cell.angle_beta   90.00
_cell.angle_gamma   90.00
#
_symmetry.space_group_name_H-M   'P 1'
#
loop_
_entity.id
_entity.type
_entity.pdbx_description
1 polymer ?
#
loop_
_entity_poly.entity_id
_entity_poly.type
_entity_poly.pdbx_seq_one_letter_code
_entity_poly.pdbx_strand_id
1 'polypeptide(L)'
;MAPTEMTPRRSVEYTPTYQRFVLKQKSYAQQFSHIYVSRLQQLRDVVSDQVEERTGGRVPVLAKVIDLKADGQECVLIGTLLKVLEAKPDLFDALASEKGVTPIEKTDKLLATKEDELLLEDESGRVQLVGGIDVARLVTGVVLGVRGRVPWDGTGGQFQVEEVFLPSFPPQHPLPERQESEYVALVSGLRIGRNKDSQPLKNHVLMDYLAGRLGDDKEKEFVSKIVRTVVVGNVVEAAGDGEVQVPTIKRKTAAELALEGEPLKNADELVSTLAAAMCVDVMPGPSDPCNYTLPQQSFHPCLFPRSSHFKSFRCVTNPYEAQVGGVQFFGDAGQPLRSMLQCTLPKGGDDEDDDAEMTTDEDKERSLDYLERCVEWRHAAPTAPDILACFPMANEDPFILETCPHVYFSGNQPRFSTRLVKGDKDQQVRLITVPSFSETSTIVLVDLKDLSCFPITIGA
;
A
#
# COMPACT_ATOMS: atom_id res chain seq x y z
N MET A 1 50.43 -6.98 -9.88
CA MET A 1 49.13 -7.32 -9.27
C MET A 1 48.33 -8.02 -10.34
N ALA A 2 47.97 -9.29 -10.14
CA ALA A 2 47.00 -9.93 -11.01
C ALA A 2 45.67 -9.15 -10.91
N PRO A 3 44.92 -8.96 -12.01
CA PRO A 3 43.60 -8.36 -11.91
C PRO A 3 42.75 -9.26 -11.01
N THR A 4 42.23 -8.70 -9.91
CA THR A 4 41.23 -9.36 -9.08
C THR A 4 40.09 -9.78 -10.01
N GLU A 5 39.81 -11.08 -10.13
CA GLU A 5 38.69 -11.57 -10.94
C GLU A 5 37.41 -10.88 -10.44
N MET A 6 36.82 -10.02 -11.27
CA MET A 6 35.59 -9.33 -10.93
C MET A 6 34.43 -10.28 -11.16
N THR A 7 33.76 -10.69 -10.08
CA THR A 7 32.54 -11.51 -10.16
C THR A 7 31.43 -10.73 -10.88
N PRO A 8 30.95 -11.18 -12.05
CA PRO A 8 29.87 -10.49 -12.75
C PRO A 8 28.56 -10.67 -11.98
N ARG A 9 27.79 -9.59 -11.88
CA ARG A 9 26.44 -9.63 -11.29
C ARG A 9 25.49 -10.41 -12.21
N ARG A 10 24.64 -11.23 -11.62
CA ARG A 10 23.56 -11.92 -12.33
C ARG A 10 22.51 -10.93 -12.81
N SER A 11 21.76 -11.32 -13.84
CA SER A 11 20.66 -10.53 -14.36
C SER A 11 19.52 -11.45 -14.75
N VAL A 12 18.30 -10.92 -14.62
CA VAL A 12 17.06 -11.59 -15.02
C VAL A 12 16.25 -10.62 -15.86
N GLU A 13 15.30 -11.16 -16.64
CA GLU A 13 14.38 -10.34 -17.41
C GLU A 13 13.58 -9.40 -16.49
N TYR A 14 13.30 -8.19 -16.97
CA TYR A 14 12.52 -7.21 -16.22
C TYR A 14 11.49 -6.57 -17.12
N THR A 15 10.22 -6.68 -16.73
CA THR A 15 9.10 -6.13 -17.47
C THR A 15 8.30 -5.22 -16.53
N PRO A 16 8.37 -3.88 -16.69
CA PRO A 16 7.56 -2.97 -15.91
C PRO A 16 6.09 -3.09 -16.34
N THR A 17 5.19 -3.28 -15.39
CA THR A 17 3.74 -3.42 -15.63
C THR A 17 2.91 -2.34 -14.93
N TYR A 18 3.57 -1.36 -14.29
CA TYR A 18 2.94 -0.24 -13.56
C TYR A 18 2.26 0.82 -14.44
N GLN A 19 2.08 0.59 -15.75
CA GLN A 19 1.54 1.59 -16.68
C GLN A 19 0.10 2.01 -16.34
N ARG A 20 -0.67 1.16 -15.66
CA ARG A 20 -2.02 1.50 -15.15
C ARG A 20 -2.02 2.62 -14.12
N PHE A 21 -0.90 2.85 -13.44
CA PHE A 21 -0.72 3.94 -12.47
C PHE A 21 -0.24 5.26 -13.10
N VAL A 22 0.06 5.27 -14.41
CA VAL A 22 0.55 6.46 -15.11
C VAL A 22 -0.64 7.32 -15.58
N LEU A 23 -0.75 8.51 -15.01
CA LEU A 23 -1.83 9.45 -15.33
C LEU A 23 -1.55 10.14 -16.67
N LYS A 24 -2.25 9.71 -17.73
CA LYS A 24 -2.11 10.26 -19.10
C LYS A 24 -2.72 11.67 -19.23
N GLN A 25 -3.86 11.91 -18.60
CA GLN A 25 -4.57 13.19 -18.62
C GLN A 25 -4.92 13.60 -17.19
N LYS A 26 -4.43 14.77 -16.76
CA LYS A 26 -4.68 15.30 -15.43
C LYS A 26 -5.82 16.32 -15.48
N SER A 27 -7.06 15.83 -15.30
CA SER A 27 -8.24 16.68 -15.12
C SER A 27 -8.76 16.55 -13.69
N TYR A 28 -8.88 17.68 -12.99
CA TYR A 28 -9.44 17.75 -11.64
C TYR A 28 -10.93 18.15 -11.63
N ALA A 29 -11.57 18.19 -12.80
CA ALA A 29 -12.99 18.55 -12.92
C ALA A 29 -13.93 17.38 -12.57
N GLN A 30 -13.39 16.18 -12.35
CA GLN A 30 -14.17 14.96 -12.10
C GLN A 30 -14.55 14.84 -10.61
N GLN A 31 -15.73 14.27 -10.36
CA GLN A 31 -16.20 13.97 -9.01
C GLN A 31 -15.75 12.56 -8.55
N PHE A 32 -15.54 12.40 -7.24
CA PHE A 32 -15.15 11.12 -6.63
C PHE A 32 -16.27 10.06 -6.63
N SER A 33 -17.51 10.40 -6.96
CA SER A 33 -18.58 9.41 -7.11
C SER A 33 -18.26 8.39 -8.22
N HIS A 34 -17.58 8.83 -9.28
CA HIS A 34 -17.27 7.97 -10.42
C HIS A 34 -16.31 6.82 -10.08
N ILE A 35 -15.37 7.02 -9.15
CA ILE A 35 -14.45 5.94 -8.76
C ILE A 35 -15.19 4.82 -8.01
N TYR A 36 -16.14 5.16 -7.12
CA TYR A 36 -16.96 4.16 -6.43
C TYR A 36 -17.89 3.40 -7.38
N VAL A 37 -18.49 4.09 -8.36
CA VAL A 37 -19.33 3.45 -9.39
C VAL A 37 -18.50 2.48 -10.23
N SER A 38 -17.32 2.91 -10.71
CA SER A 38 -16.41 2.06 -11.47
C SER A 38 -15.95 0.86 -10.64
N ARG A 39 -15.61 1.06 -9.37
CA ARG A 39 -15.19 0.01 -8.44
C ARG A 39 -16.27 -1.04 -8.24
N LEU A 40 -17.51 -0.63 -7.96
CA LEU A 40 -18.62 -1.54 -7.79
C LEU A 40 -18.89 -2.32 -9.08
N GLN A 41 -18.88 -1.66 -10.24
CA GLN A 41 -19.10 -2.32 -11.53
C GLN A 41 -18.04 -3.39 -11.83
N GLN A 42 -16.77 -3.11 -11.57
CA GLN A 42 -15.66 -4.04 -11.83
C GLN A 42 -15.67 -5.26 -10.90
N LEU A 43 -16.14 -5.12 -9.65
CA LEU A 43 -16.12 -6.19 -8.65
C LEU A 43 -17.48 -6.89 -8.47
N ARG A 44 -18.59 -6.32 -8.97
CA ARG A 44 -19.94 -6.89 -8.78
C ARG A 44 -20.02 -8.32 -9.33
N ASP A 45 -19.56 -8.54 -10.56
CA ASP A 45 -19.60 -9.87 -11.19
C ASP A 45 -18.77 -10.90 -10.41
N VAL A 46 -17.59 -10.49 -9.93
CA VAL A 46 -16.72 -11.35 -9.10
C VAL A 46 -17.41 -11.76 -7.79
N VAL A 47 -18.08 -10.83 -7.13
CA VAL A 47 -18.83 -11.12 -5.90
C VAL A 47 -20.07 -11.97 -6.20
N SER A 48 -20.77 -11.70 -7.30
CA SER A 48 -21.92 -12.51 -7.74
C SER A 48 -21.54 -13.97 -7.97
N ASP A 49 -20.39 -14.25 -8.57
CA ASP A 49 -19.88 -15.61 -8.74
C ASP A 49 -19.66 -16.31 -7.39
N GLN A 50 -19.13 -15.57 -6.39
CA GLN A 50 -18.92 -16.10 -5.03
C GLN A 50 -20.24 -16.39 -4.30
N VAL A 51 -21.26 -15.56 -4.52
CA VAL A 51 -22.61 -15.79 -3.99
C VAL A 51 -23.23 -17.03 -4.64
N GLU A 52 -23.15 -17.16 -5.96
CA GLU A 52 -23.71 -18.29 -6.69
C GLU A 52 -23.04 -19.61 -6.27
N GLU A 53 -21.71 -19.62 -6.15
CA GLU A 53 -20.93 -20.80 -5.74
C GLU A 53 -21.34 -21.32 -4.35
N ARG A 54 -21.63 -20.42 -3.39
CA ARG A 54 -21.97 -20.79 -2.00
C ARG A 54 -23.46 -21.03 -1.77
N THR A 55 -24.33 -20.30 -2.47
CA THR A 55 -25.79 -20.39 -2.28
C THR A 55 -26.48 -21.33 -3.26
N GLY A 56 -25.84 -21.64 -4.40
CA GLY A 56 -26.42 -22.43 -5.49
C GLY A 56 -27.70 -21.82 -6.05
N GLY A 57 -27.77 -20.49 -6.13
CA GLY A 57 -28.92 -19.74 -6.64
C GLY A 57 -30.18 -19.79 -5.76
N ARG A 58 -30.08 -20.30 -4.53
CA ARG A 58 -31.25 -20.50 -3.63
C ARG A 58 -31.75 -19.21 -2.98
N VAL A 59 -30.89 -18.21 -2.87
CA VAL A 59 -31.18 -16.93 -2.22
C VAL A 59 -31.19 -15.84 -3.30
N PRO A 60 -32.25 -15.01 -3.40
CA PRO A 60 -32.33 -14.00 -4.43
C PRO A 60 -31.27 -12.91 -4.21
N VAL A 61 -30.52 -12.58 -5.25
CA VAL A 61 -29.66 -11.39 -5.29
C VAL A 61 -30.51 -10.21 -5.75
N LEU A 62 -30.65 -9.19 -4.91
CA LEU A 62 -31.37 -7.99 -5.30
C LEU A 62 -30.50 -7.13 -6.21
N ALA A 63 -31.12 -6.57 -7.24
CA ALA A 63 -30.41 -5.71 -8.19
C ALA A 63 -30.00 -4.38 -7.57
N LYS A 64 -30.83 -3.88 -6.64
CA LYS A 64 -30.67 -2.58 -5.99
C LYS A 64 -31.04 -2.63 -4.51
N VAL A 65 -30.32 -1.85 -3.69
CA VAL A 65 -30.60 -1.67 -2.26
C VAL A 65 -32.00 -1.09 -2.04
N ILE A 66 -32.48 -0.19 -2.90
CA ILE A 66 -33.83 0.40 -2.77
C ILE A 66 -34.96 -0.62 -2.93
N ASP A 67 -34.69 -1.80 -3.51
CA ASP A 67 -35.70 -2.85 -3.69
C ASP A 67 -35.91 -3.69 -2.41
N LEU A 68 -35.15 -3.41 -1.35
CA LEU A 68 -35.30 -4.03 -0.04
C LEU A 68 -36.70 -3.79 0.56
N LYS A 69 -37.26 -4.84 1.14
CA LYS A 69 -38.55 -4.81 1.82
C LYS A 69 -38.41 -5.36 3.23
N ALA A 70 -39.12 -4.74 4.17
CA ALA A 70 -39.25 -5.23 5.55
C ALA A 70 -40.29 -6.35 5.64
N ASP A 71 -40.13 -7.40 4.82
CA ASP A 71 -41.01 -8.57 4.79
C ASP A 71 -40.38 -9.81 5.45
N GLY A 72 -39.18 -9.65 6.02
CA GLY A 72 -38.43 -10.71 6.67
C GLY A 72 -37.83 -11.74 5.72
N GLN A 73 -37.93 -11.55 4.39
CA GLN A 73 -37.36 -12.48 3.43
C GLN A 73 -35.84 -12.34 3.33
N GLU A 74 -35.17 -13.48 3.19
CA GLU A 74 -33.73 -13.50 2.95
C GLU A 74 -33.40 -13.08 1.52
N CYS A 75 -32.37 -12.27 1.39
CA CYS A 75 -31.81 -11.86 0.12
C CYS A 75 -30.30 -11.60 0.24
N VAL A 76 -29.66 -11.42 -0.92
CA VAL A 76 -28.28 -10.97 -1.02
C VAL A 76 -28.22 -9.58 -1.61
N LEU A 77 -27.43 -8.71 -1.01
CA LEU A 77 -27.07 -7.39 -1.53
C LEU A 77 -25.59 -7.38 -1.91
N ILE A 78 -25.25 -6.70 -3.01
CA ILE A 78 -23.87 -6.46 -3.42
C ILE A 78 -23.67 -4.95 -3.54
N GLY A 79 -22.73 -4.42 -2.78
CA GLY A 79 -22.49 -2.99 -2.71
C GLY A 79 -21.11 -2.65 -2.19
N THR A 80 -20.86 -1.36 -2.06
CA THR A 80 -19.63 -0.81 -1.49
C THR A 80 -19.89 -0.45 -0.03
N LEU A 81 -19.01 -0.86 0.87
CA LEU A 81 -19.07 -0.45 2.27
C LEU A 81 -18.76 1.03 2.41
N LEU A 82 -19.57 1.74 3.17
CA LEU A 82 -19.26 3.02 3.76
C LEU A 82 -19.12 2.80 5.26
N LYS A 83 -17.92 3.03 5.79
CA LYS A 83 -17.70 3.04 7.24
C LYS A 83 -17.83 4.46 7.75
N VAL A 84 -18.83 4.69 8.60
CA VAL A 84 -18.99 5.96 9.31
C VAL A 84 -18.16 5.87 10.57
N LEU A 85 -17.11 6.68 10.62
CA LEU A 85 -16.15 6.75 11.71
C LEU A 85 -16.56 7.92 12.62
N GLU A 86 -16.94 7.62 13.86
CA GLU A 86 -17.41 8.65 14.80
C GLU A 86 -16.30 9.67 15.12
N ALA A 87 -15.05 9.20 15.25
CA ALA A 87 -13.90 10.05 15.55
C ALA A 87 -13.23 10.68 14.31
N LYS A 88 -13.81 10.53 13.10
CA LYS A 88 -13.26 11.16 11.89
C LYS A 88 -13.42 12.68 11.98
N PRO A 89 -12.33 13.46 11.86
CA PRO A 89 -12.40 14.91 11.94
C PRO A 89 -13.32 15.50 10.88
N ASP A 90 -14.21 16.40 11.28
CA ASP A 90 -15.02 17.17 10.34
C ASP A 90 -14.17 18.24 9.66
N LEU A 91 -14.22 18.26 8.33
CA LEU A 91 -13.42 19.19 7.53
C LEU A 91 -13.87 20.65 7.70
N PHE A 92 -15.16 20.90 7.87
CA PHE A 92 -15.70 22.25 8.06
C PHE A 92 -15.28 22.82 9.41
N ASP A 93 -15.30 22.01 10.46
CA ASP A 93 -14.79 22.38 11.78
C ASP A 93 -13.29 22.67 11.74
N ALA A 94 -12.51 21.83 11.04
CA ALA A 94 -11.07 22.04 10.87
C ALA A 94 -10.77 23.35 10.11
N LEU A 95 -11.53 23.66 9.06
CA LEU A 95 -11.41 24.90 8.28
C LEU A 95 -11.82 26.15 9.06
N ALA A 96 -12.75 26.02 10.02
CA ALA A 96 -13.16 27.12 10.90
C ALA A 96 -12.11 27.40 12.00
N SER A 97 -11.17 26.49 12.24
CA SER A 97 -10.16 26.62 13.28
C SER A 97 -8.97 27.49 12.85
N GLU A 98 -8.42 28.31 13.76
CA GLU A 98 -7.22 29.12 13.50
C GLU A 98 -5.93 28.28 13.38
N LYS A 99 -5.97 26.98 13.73
CA LYS A 99 -4.80 26.08 13.76
C LYS A 99 -4.51 25.42 12.40
N GLY A 100 -5.28 25.73 11.36
CA GLY A 100 -5.15 25.11 10.04
C GLY A 100 -5.66 23.67 10.01
N VAL A 101 -5.47 22.99 8.87
CA VAL A 101 -5.96 21.63 8.65
C VAL A 101 -4.78 20.66 8.59
N THR A 102 -4.82 19.64 9.45
CA THR A 102 -3.91 18.50 9.36
C THR A 102 -4.58 17.41 8.53
N PRO A 103 -3.95 16.94 7.43
CA PRO A 103 -4.48 15.82 6.67
C PRO A 103 -4.65 14.57 7.53
N ILE A 104 -5.75 13.83 7.34
CA ILE A 104 -6.08 12.63 8.11
C ILE A 104 -4.94 11.60 8.01
N GLU A 105 -4.32 11.49 6.83
CA GLU A 105 -3.22 10.55 6.56
C GLU A 105 -1.98 10.82 7.42
N LYS A 106 -1.79 12.06 7.89
CA LYS A 106 -0.67 12.46 8.75
C LYS A 106 -0.96 12.32 10.25
N THR A 107 -2.19 12.01 10.62
CA THR A 107 -2.58 11.88 12.02
C THR A 107 -2.08 10.54 12.58
N ASP A 108 -1.44 10.53 13.75
CA ASP A 108 -1.00 9.26 14.40
C ASP A 108 -2.10 8.59 15.22
N LYS A 109 -3.25 9.26 15.35
CA LYS A 109 -4.41 8.74 16.11
C LYS A 109 -5.19 7.72 15.29
N LEU A 110 -5.69 6.73 16.02
CA LEU A 110 -6.72 5.84 15.53
C LEU A 110 -8.02 6.63 15.30
N LEU A 111 -8.70 6.36 14.19
CA LEU A 111 -9.99 6.95 13.83
C LEU A 111 -11.16 6.02 14.14
N ALA A 112 -10.90 4.71 14.20
CA ALA A 112 -11.92 3.74 14.53
C ALA A 112 -12.28 3.74 16.02
N THR A 113 -13.58 3.57 16.27
CA THR A 113 -14.17 3.47 17.60
C THR A 113 -15.19 2.33 17.64
N LYS A 114 -15.68 1.98 18.83
CA LYS A 114 -16.76 0.99 18.98
C LYS A 114 -18.11 1.51 18.48
N GLU A 115 -18.26 2.83 18.35
CA GLU A 115 -19.48 3.50 17.87
C GLU A 115 -19.53 3.65 16.34
N ASP A 116 -18.53 3.11 15.64
CA ASP A 116 -18.50 3.14 14.18
C ASP A 116 -19.67 2.35 13.60
N GLU A 117 -20.18 2.78 12.45
CA GLU A 117 -21.27 2.09 11.74
C GLU A 117 -20.82 1.65 10.34
N LEU A 118 -21.40 0.54 9.85
CA LEU A 118 -21.27 0.13 8.46
C LEU A 118 -22.58 0.32 7.70
N LEU A 119 -22.49 0.97 6.56
CA LEU A 119 -23.56 1.03 5.57
C LEU A 119 -23.10 0.34 4.30
N LEU A 120 -24.03 -0.33 3.63
CA LEU A 120 -23.82 -0.83 2.28
C LEU A 120 -24.49 0.11 1.29
N GLU A 121 -23.72 0.58 0.32
CA GLU A 121 -24.15 1.54 -0.70
C GLU A 121 -24.07 0.94 -2.11
N ASP A 122 -25.08 1.25 -2.93
CA ASP A 122 -25.07 1.03 -4.37
C ASP A 122 -25.55 2.28 -5.11
N GLU A 123 -25.79 2.18 -6.43
CA GLU A 123 -26.28 3.32 -7.23
C GLU A 123 -27.68 3.83 -6.87
N SER A 124 -28.43 3.09 -6.03
CA SER A 124 -29.82 3.37 -5.68
C SER A 124 -30.00 3.96 -4.29
N GLY A 125 -29.13 3.61 -3.34
CA GLY A 125 -29.24 4.04 -1.96
C GLY A 125 -28.30 3.31 -1.03
N ARG A 126 -28.59 3.41 0.26
CA ARG A 126 -27.77 2.84 1.34
C ARG A 126 -28.62 2.17 2.41
N VAL A 127 -28.08 1.13 3.04
CA VAL A 127 -28.69 0.45 4.17
C VAL A 127 -27.67 0.18 5.26
N GLN A 128 -28.05 0.40 6.53
CA GLN A 128 -27.17 0.09 7.67
C GLN A 128 -27.10 -1.42 7.87
N LEU A 129 -25.88 -1.93 8.09
CA LEU A 129 -25.60 -3.34 8.34
C LEU A 129 -25.44 -3.58 9.84
N VAL A 130 -26.12 -4.61 10.36
CA VAL A 130 -26.05 -5.04 11.76
C VAL A 130 -25.97 -6.56 11.84
N GLY A 131 -25.56 -7.12 12.98
CA GLY A 131 -25.52 -8.57 13.18
C GLY A 131 -24.18 -9.21 12.85
N GLY A 132 -24.16 -10.20 11.95
CA GLY A 132 -23.00 -11.04 11.63
C GLY A 132 -21.92 -10.35 10.79
N ILE A 133 -21.60 -9.09 11.09
CA ILE A 133 -20.60 -8.29 10.38
C ILE A 133 -19.61 -7.65 11.36
N ASP A 134 -18.32 -7.77 11.06
CA ASP A 134 -17.24 -7.26 11.91
C ASP A 134 -16.90 -5.81 11.55
N VAL A 135 -17.63 -4.87 12.19
CA VAL A 135 -17.45 -3.42 12.00
C VAL A 135 -16.04 -2.96 12.34
N ALA A 136 -15.45 -3.55 13.38
CA ALA A 136 -14.13 -3.20 13.89
C ALA A 136 -13.02 -3.47 12.86
N ARG A 137 -13.17 -4.49 12.01
CA ARG A 137 -12.11 -4.93 11.08
C ARG A 137 -12.36 -4.60 9.61
N LEU A 138 -13.57 -4.19 9.24
CA LEU A 138 -13.87 -3.72 7.89
C LEU A 138 -13.54 -2.23 7.73
N VAL A 139 -13.28 -1.84 6.49
CA VAL A 139 -12.95 -0.46 6.11
C VAL A 139 -13.90 0.03 5.02
N THR A 140 -14.00 1.35 4.91
CA THR A 140 -14.75 2.00 3.83
C THR A 140 -14.16 1.65 2.46
N GLY A 141 -15.02 1.60 1.44
CA GLY A 141 -14.68 1.39 0.03
C GLY A 141 -14.49 -0.06 -0.41
N VAL A 142 -14.66 -1.04 0.47
CA VAL A 142 -14.63 -2.48 0.11
C VAL A 142 -15.93 -2.88 -0.58
N VAL A 143 -15.83 -3.57 -1.72
CA VAL A 143 -17.00 -4.16 -2.40
C VAL A 143 -17.19 -5.59 -1.91
N LEU A 144 -18.38 -5.90 -1.41
CA LEU A 144 -18.72 -7.22 -0.91
C LEU A 144 -20.20 -7.55 -1.08
N GLY A 145 -20.54 -8.82 -0.91
CA GLY A 145 -21.91 -9.30 -0.82
C GLY A 145 -22.30 -9.56 0.62
N VAL A 146 -23.55 -9.29 0.99
CA VAL A 146 -24.11 -9.68 2.29
C VAL A 146 -25.41 -10.42 2.11
N ARG A 147 -25.55 -11.57 2.77
CA ARG A 147 -26.82 -12.29 2.91
C ARG A 147 -27.46 -11.91 4.24
N GLY A 148 -28.76 -11.71 4.21
CA GLY A 148 -29.52 -11.36 5.40
C GLY A 148 -30.95 -10.99 5.07
N ARG A 149 -31.60 -10.30 6.01
CA ARG A 149 -32.99 -9.84 5.88
C ARG A 149 -33.21 -8.55 6.64
N VAL A 150 -34.25 -7.81 6.27
CA VAL A 150 -34.79 -6.71 7.08
C VAL A 150 -35.95 -7.27 7.92
N PRO A 151 -35.83 -7.28 9.27
CA PRO A 151 -36.89 -7.80 10.14
C PRO A 151 -38.22 -7.03 9.98
N TRP A 152 -39.34 -7.74 10.08
CA TRP A 152 -40.69 -7.16 9.97
C TRP A 152 -41.08 -6.27 11.17
N ASP A 153 -40.46 -6.53 12.33
CA ASP A 153 -40.66 -5.86 13.61
C ASP A 153 -39.51 -4.88 13.96
N GLY A 154 -38.54 -4.73 13.06
CA GLY A 154 -37.35 -3.92 13.27
C GLY A 154 -37.65 -2.41 13.25
N THR A 155 -37.13 -1.70 14.23
CA THR A 155 -37.10 -0.23 14.22
C THR A 155 -35.94 0.24 13.35
N GLY A 156 -36.23 0.83 12.18
CA GLY A 156 -35.22 1.59 11.42
C GLY A 156 -34.74 0.99 10.09
N GLY A 157 -35.28 -0.14 9.63
CA GLY A 157 -34.95 -0.68 8.29
C GLY A 157 -33.51 -1.18 8.14
N GLN A 158 -32.87 -1.54 9.26
CA GLN A 158 -31.52 -2.10 9.30
C GLN A 158 -31.50 -3.51 8.69
N PHE A 159 -30.40 -3.84 8.00
CA PHE A 159 -30.21 -5.14 7.38
C PHE A 159 -29.43 -6.07 8.32
N GLN A 160 -30.10 -7.12 8.79
CA GLN A 160 -29.51 -8.13 9.67
C GLN A 160 -28.67 -9.10 8.83
N VAL A 161 -27.35 -8.94 8.88
CA VAL A 161 -26.38 -9.76 8.17
C VAL A 161 -26.24 -11.12 8.86
N GLU A 162 -26.26 -12.17 8.05
CA GLU A 162 -25.99 -13.56 8.48
C GLU A 162 -24.70 -14.09 7.86
N GLU A 163 -24.36 -13.68 6.63
CA GLU A 163 -23.17 -14.15 5.92
C GLU A 163 -22.61 -13.04 5.02
N VAL A 164 -21.27 -13.01 4.87
CA VAL A 164 -20.54 -12.05 4.02
C VAL A 164 -19.79 -12.80 2.91
N PHE A 165 -19.88 -12.29 1.68
CA PHE A 165 -19.20 -12.79 0.50
C PHE A 165 -18.13 -11.79 0.04
N LEU A 166 -16.87 -12.22 0.06
CA LEU A 166 -15.74 -11.42 -0.43
C LEU A 166 -15.36 -11.86 -1.85
N PRO A 167 -14.72 -10.99 -2.65
CA PRO A 167 -14.25 -11.34 -4.00
C PRO A 167 -13.27 -12.53 -4.08
N SER A 168 -12.60 -12.86 -2.97
CA SER A 168 -11.52 -13.87 -2.89
C SER A 168 -10.30 -13.49 -3.75
N PHE A 169 -9.25 -14.30 -3.72
CA PHE A 169 -7.98 -14.03 -4.41
C PHE A 169 -8.19 -13.93 -5.93
N PRO A 170 -7.53 -12.98 -6.63
CA PRO A 170 -7.60 -12.92 -8.09
C PRO A 170 -6.94 -14.13 -8.77
N PRO A 171 -7.15 -14.34 -10.07
CA PRO A 171 -6.38 -15.34 -10.82
C PRO A 171 -4.89 -15.03 -10.76
N GLN A 172 -4.05 -16.06 -10.63
CA GLN A 172 -2.60 -15.92 -10.52
C GLN A 172 -1.89 -16.56 -11.73
N HIS A 173 -0.87 -15.88 -12.25
CA HIS A 173 0.07 -16.50 -13.18
C HIS A 173 0.92 -17.55 -12.46
N PRO A 174 1.34 -18.64 -13.10
CA PRO A 174 2.18 -19.63 -12.45
C PRO A 174 3.56 -19.05 -12.11
N LEU A 175 4.10 -19.42 -10.94
CA LEU A 175 5.45 -19.09 -10.55
C LEU A 175 6.46 -19.80 -11.47
N PRO A 176 7.46 -19.11 -12.04
CA PRO A 176 8.45 -19.73 -12.90
C PRO A 176 9.38 -20.67 -12.12
N GLU A 177 9.61 -21.88 -12.65
CA GLU A 177 10.54 -22.83 -12.05
C GLU A 177 12.00 -22.34 -12.19
N ARG A 178 12.74 -22.34 -11.07
CA ARG A 178 14.14 -21.92 -11.03
C ARG A 178 15.02 -22.93 -10.32
N GLN A 179 16.20 -23.17 -10.88
CA GLN A 179 17.22 -24.02 -10.27
C GLN A 179 18.07 -23.26 -9.25
N GLU A 180 18.42 -22.02 -9.57
CA GLU A 180 19.28 -21.17 -8.76
C GLU A 180 18.49 -20.01 -8.13
N SER A 181 19.01 -19.50 -7.01
CA SER A 181 18.43 -18.35 -6.31
C SER A 181 19.01 -17.05 -6.85
N GLU A 182 18.12 -16.12 -7.17
CA GLU A 182 18.42 -14.71 -7.42
C GLU A 182 17.54 -13.86 -6.52
N TYR A 183 18.04 -12.69 -6.09
CA TYR A 183 17.39 -11.89 -5.06
C TYR A 183 17.00 -10.51 -5.56
N VAL A 184 15.86 -10.01 -5.10
CA VAL A 184 15.47 -8.60 -5.18
C VAL A 184 15.60 -7.97 -3.80
N ALA A 185 16.31 -6.85 -3.71
CA ALA A 185 16.44 -6.09 -2.48
C ALA A 185 15.34 -5.02 -2.41
N LEU A 186 14.57 -5.02 -1.33
CA LEU A 186 13.60 -3.98 -0.99
C LEU A 186 14.16 -3.12 0.14
N VAL A 187 14.22 -1.81 -0.07
CA VAL A 187 14.62 -0.83 0.93
C VAL A 187 13.61 0.30 0.98
N SER A 188 13.11 0.67 2.15
CA SER A 188 12.17 1.79 2.31
C SER A 188 12.71 2.80 3.30
N GLY A 189 12.26 4.06 3.24
CA GLY A 189 12.54 5.03 4.30
C GLY A 189 14.03 5.34 4.47
N LEU A 190 14.74 5.59 3.38
CA LEU A 190 16.14 6.08 3.43
C LEU A 190 16.23 7.44 4.13
N ARG A 191 15.19 8.27 3.98
CA ARG A 191 15.03 9.59 4.62
C ARG A 191 16.32 10.43 4.61
N ILE A 192 16.93 10.53 3.44
CA ILE A 192 18.16 11.30 3.26
C ILE A 192 17.89 12.77 3.60
N GLY A 193 18.82 13.41 4.30
CA GLY A 193 18.63 14.79 4.79
C GLY A 193 18.00 14.91 6.18
N ARG A 194 17.76 13.79 6.87
CA ARG A 194 17.31 13.80 8.27
C ARG A 194 18.38 14.38 9.19
N ASN A 195 18.20 15.62 9.60
CA ASN A 195 19.15 16.35 10.46
C ASN A 195 19.32 15.77 11.88
N LYS A 196 18.45 14.85 12.30
CA LYS A 196 18.52 14.14 13.59
C LYS A 196 19.13 12.74 13.47
N ASP A 197 19.70 12.39 12.31
CA ASP A 197 20.30 11.08 12.10
C ASP A 197 21.56 10.92 12.96
N SER A 198 21.53 9.96 13.88
CA SER A 198 22.68 9.64 14.74
C SER A 198 23.72 8.81 13.99
N GLN A 199 23.41 8.24 12.82
CA GLN A 199 24.22 7.25 12.11
C GLN A 199 24.24 7.52 10.58
N PRO A 200 24.80 8.65 10.13
CA PRO A 200 24.73 9.13 8.74
C PRO A 200 25.43 8.21 7.72
N LEU A 201 26.31 7.32 8.17
CA LEU A 201 27.07 6.41 7.31
C LEU A 201 26.28 5.18 6.86
N LYS A 202 25.14 4.86 7.48
CA LYS A 202 24.38 3.64 7.17
C LYS A 202 23.93 3.56 5.73
N ASN A 203 23.49 4.69 5.18
CA ASN A 203 23.10 4.78 3.77
C ASN A 203 24.31 4.48 2.86
N HIS A 204 25.50 5.03 3.16
CA HIS A 204 26.71 4.73 2.39
C HIS A 204 27.11 3.26 2.48
N VAL A 205 27.12 2.68 3.68
CA VAL A 205 27.43 1.26 3.90
C VAL A 205 26.46 0.37 3.13
N LEU A 206 25.16 0.71 3.14
CA LEU A 206 24.15 0.00 2.36
C LEU A 206 24.46 0.03 0.86
N MET A 207 24.72 1.22 0.31
CA MET A 207 25.01 1.37 -1.12
C MET A 207 26.29 0.63 -1.51
N ASP A 208 27.32 0.64 -0.67
CA ASP A 208 28.58 -0.06 -0.91
C ASP A 208 28.44 -1.59 -0.78
N TYR A 209 27.64 -2.06 0.18
CA TYR A 209 27.31 -3.46 0.33
C TYR A 209 26.56 -3.98 -0.90
N LEU A 210 25.46 -3.33 -1.29
CA LEU A 210 24.66 -3.74 -2.45
C LEU A 210 25.44 -3.62 -3.76
N ALA A 211 26.37 -2.67 -3.88
CA ALA A 211 27.27 -2.55 -5.01
C ALA A 211 28.35 -3.64 -5.06
N GLY A 212 28.51 -4.47 -4.01
CA GLY A 212 29.52 -5.52 -3.92
C GLY A 212 30.93 -5.02 -3.59
N ARG A 213 31.04 -3.83 -2.98
CA ARG A 213 32.33 -3.24 -2.57
C ARG A 213 32.81 -3.73 -1.21
N LEU A 214 31.89 -4.24 -0.40
CA LEU A 214 32.16 -4.76 0.95
C LEU A 214 32.07 -6.29 0.97
N GLY A 215 32.71 -6.91 1.97
CA GLY A 215 32.67 -8.35 2.19
C GLY A 215 33.84 -9.14 1.61
N ASP A 216 33.93 -10.41 2.01
CA ASP A 216 34.88 -11.38 1.46
C ASP A 216 34.37 -11.93 0.10
N ASP A 217 35.10 -12.87 -0.49
CA ASP A 217 34.75 -13.39 -1.82
C ASP A 217 33.42 -14.16 -1.81
N LYS A 218 33.05 -14.79 -0.69
CA LYS A 218 31.76 -15.48 -0.55
C LYS A 218 30.61 -14.50 -0.46
N GLU A 219 30.78 -13.42 0.31
CA GLU A 219 29.80 -12.34 0.42
C GLU A 219 29.60 -11.65 -0.93
N LYS A 220 30.70 -11.38 -1.66
CA LYS A 220 30.62 -10.81 -3.01
C LYS A 220 29.94 -11.75 -4.00
N GLU A 221 30.17 -13.05 -3.91
CA GLU A 221 29.43 -14.05 -4.69
C GLU A 221 27.93 -14.00 -4.37
N PHE A 222 27.56 -13.92 -3.10
CA PHE A 222 26.15 -13.76 -2.70
C PHE A 222 25.54 -12.46 -3.21
N VAL A 223 26.19 -11.32 -3.00
CA VAL A 223 25.73 -10.00 -3.46
C VAL A 223 25.61 -9.97 -4.98
N SER A 224 26.45 -10.71 -5.72
CA SER A 224 26.34 -10.83 -7.18
C SER A 224 25.01 -11.46 -7.64
N LYS A 225 24.31 -12.19 -6.76
CA LYS A 225 22.99 -12.79 -7.02
C LYS A 225 21.83 -11.82 -6.72
N ILE A 226 22.10 -10.66 -6.11
CA ILE A 226 21.10 -9.59 -5.97
C ILE A 226 20.98 -8.87 -7.31
N VAL A 227 19.91 -9.11 -8.04
CA VAL A 227 19.76 -8.67 -9.44
C VAL A 227 19.18 -7.26 -9.56
N ARG A 228 18.44 -6.81 -8.54
CA ARG A 228 17.73 -5.52 -8.54
C ARG A 228 17.49 -5.01 -7.13
N THR A 229 17.54 -3.69 -6.96
CA THR A 229 17.10 -3.00 -5.75
C THR A 229 15.90 -2.13 -6.07
N VAL A 230 14.86 -2.22 -5.25
CA VAL A 230 13.69 -1.34 -5.30
C VAL A 230 13.71 -0.46 -4.05
N VAL A 231 13.82 0.85 -4.24
CA VAL A 231 13.70 1.85 -3.18
C VAL A 231 12.22 2.23 -3.06
N VAL A 232 11.60 1.85 -1.94
CA VAL A 232 10.16 1.84 -1.67
C VAL A 232 9.75 3.10 -0.90
N GLY A 233 9.82 4.26 -1.56
CA GLY A 233 9.35 5.54 -1.02
C GLY A 233 10.12 6.08 0.18
N ASN A 234 9.82 7.34 0.51
CA ASN A 234 10.49 8.14 1.56
C ASN A 234 12.02 8.14 1.36
N VAL A 235 12.43 8.51 0.15
CA VAL A 235 13.82 8.63 -0.26
C VAL A 235 14.47 9.81 0.48
N VAL A 236 13.78 10.95 0.52
CA VAL A 236 14.21 12.15 1.23
C VAL A 236 13.33 12.44 2.44
N GLU A 237 13.90 13.06 3.45
CA GLU A 237 13.15 13.54 4.62
C GLU A 237 12.19 14.67 4.22
N ALA A 238 11.01 14.72 4.87
CA ALA A 238 10.00 15.72 4.56
C ALA A 238 10.50 17.13 4.94
N ALA A 239 10.28 18.11 4.05
CA ALA A 239 10.56 19.51 4.33
C ALA A 239 9.39 20.15 5.11
N GLY A 240 9.45 20.12 6.44
CA GLY A 240 8.55 20.87 7.34
C GLY A 240 7.63 20.02 8.23
N ASP A 241 7.16 20.62 9.33
CA ASP A 241 6.17 20.02 10.23
C ASP A 241 4.83 19.88 9.50
N GLY A 242 4.13 18.76 9.71
CA GLY A 242 3.01 18.25 8.89
C GLY A 242 1.79 19.14 8.66
N GLU A 243 1.74 20.37 9.17
CA GLU A 243 0.66 21.33 9.00
C GLU A 243 0.67 21.98 7.61
N VAL A 244 -0.47 21.95 6.91
CA VAL A 244 -0.65 22.74 5.69
C VAL A 244 -0.93 24.19 6.11
N GLN A 245 0.12 24.99 6.25
CA GLN A 245 -0.03 26.42 6.48
C GLN A 245 -0.63 27.09 5.23
N VAL A 246 -1.57 28.00 5.44
CA VAL A 246 -2.02 28.94 4.39
C VAL A 246 -0.77 29.58 3.80
N PRO A 247 -0.57 29.61 2.47
CA PRO A 247 0.66 30.09 1.86
C PRO A 247 0.87 31.57 2.19
N THR A 248 1.53 31.84 3.31
CA THR A 248 2.15 33.14 3.54
C THR A 248 3.36 33.12 2.63
N ILE A 249 3.33 33.95 1.59
CA ILE A 249 4.41 34.10 0.60
C ILE A 249 5.60 34.75 1.31
N LYS A 250 6.26 34.02 2.22
CA LYS A 250 7.61 34.33 2.65
C LYS A 250 8.52 33.87 1.53
N ARG A 251 9.03 34.82 0.75
CA ARG A 251 10.04 34.55 -0.26
C ARG A 251 11.28 34.02 0.45
N LYS A 252 11.54 32.73 0.29
CA LYS A 252 12.79 32.11 0.73
C LYS A 252 13.95 32.69 -0.07
N THR A 253 15.09 32.85 0.59
CA THR A 253 16.33 33.27 -0.06
C THR A 253 16.88 32.14 -0.94
N ALA A 254 17.78 32.48 -1.87
CA ALA A 254 18.44 31.48 -2.71
C ALA A 254 19.26 30.46 -1.88
N ALA A 255 19.81 30.89 -0.73
CA ALA A 255 20.54 30.01 0.17
C ALA A 255 19.62 29.00 0.88
N GLU A 256 18.44 29.44 1.32
CA GLU A 256 17.43 28.56 1.94
C GLU A 256 16.89 27.53 0.93
N LEU A 257 16.61 27.95 -0.31
CA LEU A 257 16.20 27.04 -1.38
C LEU A 257 17.31 26.04 -1.75
N ALA A 258 18.57 26.47 -1.71
CA ALA A 258 19.70 25.58 -1.96
C ALA A 258 19.84 24.50 -0.88
N LEU A 259 19.66 24.88 0.39
CA LEU A 259 19.68 23.98 1.56
C LEU A 259 18.54 22.95 1.49
N GLU A 260 17.32 23.38 1.10
CA GLU A 260 16.18 22.48 0.90
C GLU A 260 16.40 21.44 -0.21
N GLY A 261 17.26 21.76 -1.18
CA GLY A 261 17.63 20.84 -2.25
C GLY A 261 18.78 19.88 -1.92
N GLU A 262 19.51 20.07 -0.82
CA GLU A 262 20.65 19.21 -0.45
C GLU A 262 20.28 17.74 -0.21
N PRO A 263 19.17 17.42 0.49
CA PRO A 263 18.75 16.02 0.67
C PRO A 263 18.61 15.26 -0.65
N LEU A 264 18.02 15.92 -1.65
CA LEU A 264 17.80 15.34 -2.96
C LEU A 264 19.10 15.20 -3.76
N LYS A 265 20.01 16.18 -3.68
CA LYS A 265 21.35 16.07 -4.28
C LYS A 265 22.07 14.85 -3.70
N ASN A 266 22.12 14.72 -2.38
CA ASN A 266 22.77 13.60 -1.69
C ASN A 266 22.13 12.25 -2.06
N ALA A 267 20.81 12.22 -2.21
CA ALA A 267 20.09 11.04 -2.70
C ALA A 267 20.53 10.64 -4.10
N ASP A 268 20.63 11.59 -5.03
CA ASP A 268 21.13 11.33 -6.38
C ASP A 268 22.60 10.87 -6.39
N GLU A 269 23.47 11.39 -5.52
CA GLU A 269 24.86 10.92 -5.41
C GLU A 269 24.94 9.46 -4.96
N LEU A 270 24.19 9.09 -3.93
CA LEU A 270 24.15 7.73 -3.39
C LEU A 270 23.54 6.74 -4.38
N VAL A 271 22.39 7.10 -4.96
CA VAL A 271 21.69 6.24 -5.91
C VAL A 271 22.49 6.08 -7.21
N SER A 272 23.15 7.13 -7.70
CA SER A 272 24.01 7.02 -8.89
C SER A 272 25.18 6.06 -8.67
N THR A 273 25.74 6.03 -7.47
CA THR A 273 26.81 5.12 -7.06
C THR A 273 26.34 3.66 -7.06
N LEU A 274 25.08 3.40 -6.68
CA LEU A 274 24.47 2.07 -6.75
C LEU A 274 24.08 1.69 -8.17
N ALA A 275 23.47 2.62 -8.92
CA ALA A 275 23.04 2.43 -10.30
C ALA A 275 24.21 2.09 -11.24
N ALA A 276 25.42 2.58 -10.94
CA ALA A 276 26.63 2.20 -11.66
C ALA A 276 26.98 0.70 -11.54
N ALA A 277 26.49 0.01 -10.50
CA ALA A 277 26.82 -1.39 -10.19
C ALA A 277 25.66 -2.37 -10.36
N MET A 278 24.40 -1.91 -10.32
CA MET A 278 23.22 -2.77 -10.43
C MET A 278 21.95 -2.02 -10.88
N CYS A 279 20.89 -2.76 -11.21
CA CYS A 279 19.57 -2.18 -11.51
C CYS A 279 18.90 -1.62 -10.25
N VAL A 280 18.44 -0.37 -10.32
CA VAL A 280 17.78 0.33 -9.21
C VAL A 280 16.48 0.97 -9.71
N ASP A 281 15.37 0.61 -9.08
CA ASP A 281 14.09 1.28 -9.26
C ASP A 281 13.81 2.15 -8.04
N VAL A 282 13.43 3.42 -8.25
CA VAL A 282 13.13 4.37 -7.17
C VAL A 282 11.66 4.79 -7.24
N MET A 283 10.90 4.36 -6.25
CA MET A 283 9.49 4.68 -6.05
C MET A 283 9.38 5.90 -5.11
N PRO A 284 8.48 6.87 -5.39
CA PRO A 284 8.19 7.96 -4.48
C PRO A 284 7.34 7.50 -3.28
N GLY A 285 7.46 8.21 -2.16
CA GLY A 285 6.60 8.09 -0.99
C GLY A 285 5.93 9.41 -0.60
N PRO A 286 5.23 9.46 0.54
CA PRO A 286 4.52 10.66 1.00
C PRO A 286 5.43 11.84 1.39
N SER A 287 6.69 11.60 1.76
CA SER A 287 7.64 12.68 2.11
C SER A 287 8.40 13.25 0.91
N ASP A 288 8.27 12.61 -0.25
CA ASP A 288 9.11 12.89 -1.40
C ASP A 288 8.52 13.98 -2.32
N PRO A 289 9.36 14.71 -3.09
CA PRO A 289 8.91 15.77 -4.01
C PRO A 289 8.16 15.23 -5.24
N CYS A 290 6.94 14.75 -5.02
CA CYS A 290 6.01 14.23 -6.02
C CYS A 290 4.58 14.70 -5.71
N ASN A 291 3.58 14.21 -6.47
CA ASN A 291 2.19 14.51 -6.15
C ASN A 291 1.74 13.83 -4.86
N TYR A 292 0.85 14.50 -4.12
CA TYR A 292 0.30 14.02 -2.85
C TYR A 292 -0.64 12.81 -3.02
N THR A 293 -1.53 12.89 -4.02
CA THR A 293 -2.58 11.90 -4.26
C THR A 293 -2.04 10.62 -4.88
N LEU A 294 -2.55 9.44 -4.51
CA LEU A 294 -2.31 8.21 -5.25
C LEU A 294 -3.07 8.18 -6.59
N PRO A 295 -2.53 7.54 -7.65
CA PRO A 295 -1.17 7.03 -7.75
C PRO A 295 -0.13 8.18 -7.83
N GLN A 296 0.94 8.09 -7.03
CA GLN A 296 2.05 9.03 -7.11
C GLN A 296 2.86 8.74 -8.38
N GLN A 297 3.05 9.77 -9.20
CA GLN A 297 3.78 9.68 -10.45
C GLN A 297 5.28 9.61 -10.19
N SER A 298 6.01 8.95 -11.09
CA SER A 298 7.46 8.83 -10.98
C SER A 298 8.15 10.17 -10.83
N PHE A 299 9.26 10.20 -10.08
CA PHE A 299 10.13 11.36 -10.01
C PHE A 299 10.50 11.89 -11.39
N HIS A 300 10.51 13.22 -11.52
CA HIS A 300 11.01 13.83 -12.74
C HIS A 300 12.53 13.62 -12.85
N PRO A 301 13.08 13.23 -14.02
CA PRO A 301 14.51 12.97 -14.16
C PRO A 301 15.44 14.14 -13.78
N CYS A 302 14.95 15.39 -13.80
CA CYS A 302 15.73 16.55 -13.34
C CYS A 302 16.09 16.51 -11.86
N LEU A 303 15.38 15.70 -11.06
CA LEU A 303 15.66 15.49 -9.64
C LEU A 303 16.84 14.52 -9.43
N PHE A 304 17.20 13.75 -10.47
CA PHE A 304 18.26 12.74 -10.45
C PHE A 304 19.22 12.92 -11.63
N PRO A 305 19.89 14.09 -11.75
CA PRO A 305 20.75 14.39 -12.90
C PRO A 305 21.92 13.42 -13.05
N ARG A 306 22.47 12.83 -11.98
CA ARG A 306 23.55 11.83 -12.08
C ARG A 306 22.99 10.44 -12.37
N SER A 307 21.99 10.00 -11.62
CA SER A 307 21.45 8.64 -11.73
C SER A 307 20.78 8.40 -13.09
N SER A 308 20.12 9.41 -13.66
CA SER A 308 19.44 9.31 -14.97
C SER A 308 20.35 9.00 -16.16
N HIS A 309 21.67 9.15 -16.02
CA HIS A 309 22.63 8.75 -17.06
C HIS A 309 22.77 7.22 -17.17
N PHE A 310 22.39 6.46 -16.14
CA PHE A 310 22.52 5.01 -16.10
C PHE A 310 21.24 4.33 -16.60
N LYS A 311 21.37 3.42 -17.58
CA LYS A 311 20.24 2.59 -18.06
C LYS A 311 19.67 1.65 -16.99
N SER A 312 20.47 1.35 -15.97
CA SER A 312 20.13 0.54 -14.80
C SER A 312 19.25 1.30 -13.80
N PHE A 313 19.15 2.63 -13.89
CA PHE A 313 18.32 3.45 -13.00
C PHE A 313 16.95 3.72 -13.62
N ARG A 314 15.88 3.60 -12.82
CA ARG A 314 14.51 3.96 -13.21
C ARG A 314 13.79 4.65 -12.07
N CYS A 315 13.09 5.74 -12.38
CA CYS A 315 12.05 6.27 -11.50
C CYS A 315 10.72 5.61 -11.86
N VAL A 316 10.01 5.08 -10.87
CA VAL A 316 8.75 4.32 -11.04
C VAL A 316 7.61 4.97 -10.27
N THR A 317 6.37 4.53 -10.50
CA THR A 317 5.18 5.05 -9.78
C THR A 317 5.05 4.43 -8.39
N ASN A 318 4.21 5.05 -7.55
CA ASN A 318 3.63 4.42 -6.35
C ASN A 318 2.10 4.35 -6.55
N PRO A 319 1.48 3.17 -6.61
CA PRO A 319 2.06 1.84 -6.43
C PRO A 319 3.07 1.41 -7.52
N TYR A 320 3.92 0.46 -7.15
CA TYR A 320 4.87 -0.24 -8.02
C TYR A 320 4.29 -1.56 -8.52
N GLU A 321 4.58 -1.89 -9.77
CA GLU A 321 4.20 -3.17 -10.36
C GLU A 321 5.16 -3.57 -11.49
N ALA A 322 5.75 -4.76 -11.40
CA ALA A 322 6.65 -5.28 -12.42
C ALA A 322 6.84 -6.80 -12.31
N GLN A 323 7.26 -7.42 -13.41
CA GLN A 323 7.78 -8.79 -13.40
C GLN A 323 9.30 -8.78 -13.34
N VAL A 324 9.86 -9.54 -12.39
CA VAL A 324 11.30 -9.73 -12.23
C VAL A 324 11.61 -11.22 -12.44
N GLY A 325 12.11 -11.54 -13.63
CA GLY A 325 12.25 -12.90 -14.16
C GLY A 325 10.98 -13.73 -14.02
N GLY A 326 9.85 -13.17 -14.43
CA GLY A 326 8.53 -13.82 -14.38
C GLY A 326 7.83 -13.82 -13.02
N VAL A 327 8.51 -13.42 -11.93
CA VAL A 327 7.84 -13.23 -10.63
C VAL A 327 7.15 -11.86 -10.61
N GLN A 328 5.84 -11.84 -10.39
CA GLN A 328 5.01 -10.63 -10.34
C GLN A 328 5.14 -9.93 -8.97
N PHE A 329 5.74 -8.75 -8.95
CA PHE A 329 5.82 -7.87 -7.80
C PHE A 329 4.74 -6.80 -7.88
N PHE A 330 4.09 -6.56 -6.75
CA PHE A 330 3.20 -5.43 -6.52
C PHE A 330 3.53 -4.82 -5.14
N GLY A 331 3.44 -3.50 -5.00
CA GLY A 331 3.57 -2.91 -3.68
C GLY A 331 3.46 -1.40 -3.65
N ASP A 332 3.32 -0.86 -2.45
CA ASP A 332 3.10 0.56 -2.19
C ASP A 332 4.09 1.11 -1.15
N ALA A 333 4.17 2.43 -1.03
CA ALA A 333 5.04 3.09 -0.06
C ALA A 333 4.49 3.13 1.38
N GLY A 334 3.42 2.40 1.70
CA GLY A 334 2.90 2.25 3.06
C GLY A 334 1.64 3.03 3.38
N GLN A 335 1.24 4.01 2.54
CA GLN A 335 0.07 4.85 2.83
C GLN A 335 -1.24 4.05 2.89
N PRO A 336 -1.54 3.13 1.95
CA PRO A 336 -2.75 2.31 2.00
C PRO A 336 -2.87 1.45 3.26
N LEU A 337 -1.77 0.80 3.66
CA LEU A 337 -1.77 -0.01 4.88
C LEU A 337 -2.02 0.86 6.12
N ARG A 338 -1.35 2.01 6.22
CA ARG A 338 -1.55 2.95 7.32
C ARG A 338 -3.00 3.43 7.41
N SER A 339 -3.64 3.79 6.30
CA SER A 339 -5.03 4.28 6.33
C SER A 339 -6.03 3.20 6.76
N MET A 340 -5.82 1.94 6.36
CA MET A 340 -6.65 0.83 6.84
C MET A 340 -6.46 0.58 8.34
N LEU A 341 -5.23 0.66 8.85
CA LEU A 341 -4.94 0.50 10.27
C LEU A 341 -5.54 1.64 11.12
N GLN A 342 -5.55 2.87 10.60
CA GLN A 342 -6.22 4.01 11.26
C GLN A 342 -7.73 3.80 11.41
N CYS A 343 -8.36 3.10 10.45
CA CYS A 343 -9.81 2.91 10.37
C CYS A 343 -10.29 1.57 10.95
N THR A 344 -9.46 0.87 11.71
CA THR A 344 -9.81 -0.43 12.30
C THR A 344 -9.35 -0.58 13.73
N LEU A 345 -10.01 -1.40 14.53
CA LEU A 345 -9.60 -1.68 15.91
C LEU A 345 -8.60 -2.85 15.97
N PRO A 346 -7.66 -2.84 16.92
CA PRO A 346 -6.84 -4.01 17.27
C PRO A 346 -7.68 -5.25 17.65
N LYS A 347 -7.12 -6.45 17.48
CA LYS A 347 -7.72 -7.68 18.04
C LYS A 347 -7.63 -7.60 19.57
N GLY A 348 -8.77 -7.65 20.28
CA GLY A 348 -8.82 -7.63 21.75
C GLY A 348 -9.26 -6.30 22.38
N GLY A 349 -9.43 -5.23 21.59
CA GLY A 349 -9.94 -3.94 22.10
C GLY A 349 -11.44 -3.92 22.43
N ASP A 350 -12.07 -5.07 22.65
CA ASP A 350 -13.50 -5.20 22.94
C ASP A 350 -13.82 -4.84 24.41
N ASP A 351 -12.82 -4.83 25.30
CA ASP A 351 -12.95 -4.36 26.68
C ASP A 351 -12.67 -2.84 26.78
N GLU A 352 -13.40 -2.13 27.64
CA GLU A 352 -13.35 -0.65 27.78
C GLU A 352 -12.12 -0.14 28.53
N ASP A 353 -11.32 -1.02 29.14
CA ASP A 353 -10.21 -0.69 30.05
C ASP A 353 -8.81 -1.08 29.54
N ASP A 354 -8.68 -1.60 28.31
CA ASP A 354 -7.39 -2.04 27.79
C ASP A 354 -6.63 -0.90 27.08
N ASP A 355 -6.04 -0.01 27.89
CA ASP A 355 -4.86 0.79 27.53
C ASP A 355 -3.59 -0.11 27.38
N ALA A 356 -3.78 -1.40 27.09
CA ALA A 356 -2.71 -2.34 26.86
C ALA A 356 -2.02 -2.00 25.54
N GLU A 357 -0.78 -1.50 25.65
CA GLU A 357 0.10 -1.26 24.52
C GLU A 357 0.25 -2.58 23.73
N MET A 358 -0.21 -2.61 22.47
CA MET A 358 -0.08 -3.79 21.61
C MET A 358 1.35 -4.29 21.61
N THR A 359 1.52 -5.61 21.72
CA THR A 359 2.86 -6.18 21.63
C THR A 359 3.40 -5.99 20.21
N THR A 360 4.72 -5.96 20.10
CA THR A 360 5.38 -5.79 18.80
C THR A 360 5.08 -6.88 17.78
N ASP A 361 4.62 -8.05 18.21
CA ASP A 361 4.27 -9.16 17.33
C ASP A 361 2.81 -9.09 16.89
N GLU A 362 1.89 -8.64 17.76
CA GLU A 362 0.50 -8.36 17.38
C GLU A 362 0.41 -7.28 16.30
N ASP A 363 1.22 -6.22 16.41
CA ASP A 363 1.30 -5.17 15.38
C ASP A 363 1.74 -5.72 14.03
N LYS A 364 2.77 -6.57 14.01
CA LYS A 364 3.29 -7.18 12.77
C LYS A 364 2.25 -8.07 12.10
N GLU A 365 1.58 -8.90 12.89
CA GLU A 365 0.54 -9.80 12.42
C GLU A 365 -0.67 -9.00 11.91
N ARG A 366 -1.03 -7.91 12.61
CA ARG A 366 -2.10 -7.01 12.18
C ARG A 366 -1.78 -6.37 10.83
N SER A 367 -0.56 -5.88 10.60
CA SER A 367 -0.15 -5.34 9.30
C SER A 367 -0.27 -6.39 8.19
N LEU A 368 0.18 -7.63 8.45
CA LEU A 368 0.08 -8.72 7.48
C LEU A 368 -1.38 -9.13 7.21
N ASP A 369 -2.24 -9.13 8.24
CA ASP A 369 -3.67 -9.42 8.10
C ASP A 369 -4.36 -8.42 7.14
N TYR A 370 -3.97 -7.14 7.15
CA TYR A 370 -4.55 -6.15 6.23
C TYR A 370 -3.97 -6.22 4.82
N LEU A 371 -2.70 -6.63 4.65
CA LEU A 371 -2.16 -6.94 3.31
C LEU A 371 -2.86 -8.16 2.70
N GLU A 372 -3.14 -9.18 3.52
CA GLU A 372 -3.93 -10.35 3.11
C GLU A 372 -5.35 -9.96 2.70
N ARG A 373 -6.02 -9.15 3.53
CA ARG A 373 -7.35 -8.59 3.21
C ARG A 373 -7.37 -7.80 1.92
N CYS A 374 -6.33 -7.01 1.60
CA CYS A 374 -6.26 -6.33 0.30
C CYS A 374 -6.30 -7.30 -0.88
N VAL A 375 -5.69 -8.49 -0.76
CA VAL A 375 -5.76 -9.54 -1.78
C VAL A 375 -7.16 -10.17 -1.82
N GLU A 376 -7.78 -10.46 -0.66
CA GLU A 376 -9.14 -10.99 -0.56
C GLU A 376 -10.21 -10.04 -1.09
N TRP A 377 -10.05 -8.74 -0.84
CA TRP A 377 -10.90 -7.67 -1.33
C TRP A 377 -10.62 -7.30 -2.79
N ARG A 378 -9.55 -7.86 -3.38
CA ARG A 378 -9.00 -7.48 -4.69
C ARG A 378 -8.82 -5.97 -4.83
N HIS A 379 -8.38 -5.30 -3.77
CA HIS A 379 -8.25 -3.85 -3.76
C HIS A 379 -7.08 -3.39 -2.88
N ALA A 380 -6.10 -2.72 -3.49
CA ALA A 380 -4.88 -2.29 -2.81
C ALA A 380 -5.06 -1.06 -1.90
N ALA A 381 -6.06 -0.21 -2.17
CA ALA A 381 -6.28 1.03 -1.42
C ALA A 381 -7.78 1.32 -1.19
N PRO A 382 -8.54 0.43 -0.51
CA PRO A 382 -10.00 0.53 -0.43
C PRO A 382 -10.48 1.83 0.21
N THR A 383 -9.73 2.35 1.18
CA THR A 383 -10.05 3.60 1.89
C THR A 383 -9.84 4.87 1.04
N ALA A 384 -9.37 4.75 -0.20
CA ALA A 384 -9.30 5.86 -1.13
C ALA A 384 -10.62 6.01 -1.90
N PRO A 385 -11.14 7.24 -2.10
CA PRO A 385 -10.59 8.54 -1.70
C PRO A 385 -10.91 9.01 -0.26
N ASP A 386 -11.76 8.31 0.49
CA ASP A 386 -12.39 8.86 1.71
C ASP A 386 -11.43 9.21 2.87
N ILE A 387 -10.41 8.37 3.07
CA ILE A 387 -9.38 8.55 4.11
C ILE A 387 -8.03 8.82 3.48
N LEU A 388 -7.73 8.12 2.38
CA LEU A 388 -6.48 8.22 1.65
C LEU A 388 -6.71 9.00 0.36
N ALA A 389 -6.07 10.16 0.21
CA ALA A 389 -6.24 10.97 -0.98
C ALA A 389 -5.77 10.24 -2.26
N CYS A 390 -6.67 10.18 -3.26
CA CYS A 390 -6.35 9.69 -4.59
C CYS A 390 -6.80 10.67 -5.68
N PHE A 391 -6.27 10.48 -6.88
CA PHE A 391 -6.66 11.23 -8.05
C PHE A 391 -8.08 10.78 -8.48
N PRO A 392 -9.01 11.72 -8.78
CA PRO A 392 -10.37 11.35 -9.18
C PRO A 392 -10.34 10.75 -10.59
N MET A 393 -10.37 9.42 -10.66
CA MET A 393 -10.39 8.67 -11.92
C MET A 393 -11.84 8.29 -12.24
N ALA A 394 -12.37 8.78 -13.36
CA ALA A 394 -13.77 8.55 -13.69
C ALA A 394 -14.07 7.16 -14.28
N ASN A 395 -13.14 6.58 -15.04
CA ASN A 395 -13.46 5.42 -15.87
C ASN A 395 -13.05 4.09 -15.23
N GLU A 396 -11.94 4.08 -14.49
CA GLU A 396 -11.29 2.87 -14.02
C GLU A 396 -10.63 3.14 -12.67
N ASP A 397 -10.83 2.23 -11.72
CA ASP A 397 -10.11 2.22 -10.45
C ASP A 397 -8.84 1.34 -10.58
N PRO A 398 -7.63 1.93 -10.69
CA PRO A 398 -6.40 1.19 -10.91
C PRO A 398 -5.93 0.42 -9.67
N PHE A 399 -6.55 0.63 -8.51
CA PHE A 399 -6.19 -0.07 -7.27
C PHE A 399 -6.84 -1.46 -7.18
N ILE A 400 -7.74 -1.81 -8.10
CA ILE A 400 -8.29 -3.16 -8.20
C ILE A 400 -7.21 -4.14 -8.64
N LEU A 401 -7.14 -5.29 -7.98
CA LEU A 401 -6.19 -6.36 -8.29
C LEU A 401 -6.84 -7.34 -9.27
N GLU A 402 -6.63 -7.12 -10.57
CA GLU A 402 -7.12 -8.02 -11.63
C GLU A 402 -6.38 -9.37 -11.62
N THR A 403 -5.08 -9.32 -11.36
CA THR A 403 -4.21 -10.49 -11.25
C THR A 403 -3.56 -10.54 -9.88
N CYS A 404 -3.44 -11.74 -9.31
CA CYS A 404 -2.82 -11.95 -8.02
C CYS A 404 -1.30 -11.80 -8.15
N PRO A 405 -0.65 -10.91 -7.36
CA PRO A 405 0.80 -10.81 -7.37
C PRO A 405 1.43 -12.03 -6.72
N HIS A 406 2.69 -12.33 -7.04
CA HIS A 406 3.46 -13.33 -6.29
C HIS A 406 4.05 -12.73 -5.01
N VAL A 407 4.43 -11.46 -5.07
CA VAL A 407 4.96 -10.68 -3.94
C VAL A 407 4.13 -9.42 -3.79
N TYR A 408 3.54 -9.23 -2.60
CA TYR A 408 2.89 -7.99 -2.22
C TYR A 408 3.64 -7.36 -1.04
N PHE A 409 4.28 -6.21 -1.26
CA PHE A 409 5.00 -5.48 -0.22
C PHE A 409 4.36 -4.13 0.10
N SER A 410 4.52 -3.69 1.35
CA SER A 410 4.17 -2.34 1.80
C SER A 410 5.36 -1.72 2.53
N GLY A 411 5.75 -0.52 2.07
CA GLY A 411 6.94 0.20 2.55
C GLY A 411 6.74 0.95 3.86
N ASN A 412 7.85 1.47 4.38
CA ASN A 412 7.88 2.43 5.50
C ASN A 412 7.20 1.92 6.77
N GLN A 413 7.25 0.61 6.99
CA GLN A 413 6.67 -0.01 8.17
C GLN A 413 7.63 0.11 9.38
N PRO A 414 7.14 0.06 10.62
CA PRO A 414 8.00 0.16 11.79
C PRO A 414 8.99 -1.01 11.91
N ARG A 415 8.62 -2.20 11.40
CA ARG A 415 9.39 -3.44 11.52
C ARG A 415 9.19 -4.32 10.29
N PHE A 416 10.13 -5.25 10.09
CA PHE A 416 10.02 -6.30 9.10
C PHE A 416 9.09 -7.42 9.60
N SER A 417 8.17 -7.85 8.75
CA SER A 417 7.36 -9.04 8.91
C SER A 417 7.00 -9.62 7.54
N THR A 418 6.74 -10.92 7.48
CA THR A 418 6.37 -11.59 6.23
C THR A 418 5.50 -12.82 6.50
N ARG A 419 4.55 -13.09 5.58
CA ARG A 419 3.70 -14.29 5.59
C ARG A 419 3.51 -14.78 4.16
N LEU A 420 3.53 -16.09 3.96
CA LEU A 420 3.11 -16.70 2.70
C LEU A 420 1.66 -17.13 2.86
N VAL A 421 0.75 -16.53 2.09
CA VAL A 421 -0.69 -16.82 2.12
C VAL A 421 -1.08 -17.63 0.90
N LYS A 422 -2.12 -18.47 1.03
CA LYS A 422 -2.62 -19.32 -0.04
C LYS A 422 -4.10 -19.05 -0.29
N GLY A 423 -4.46 -18.87 -1.56
CA GLY A 423 -5.86 -18.76 -1.98
C GLY A 423 -6.49 -20.13 -2.26
N ASP A 424 -7.81 -20.15 -2.42
CA ASP A 424 -8.61 -21.37 -2.62
C ASP A 424 -8.29 -22.10 -3.95
N LYS A 425 -7.70 -21.41 -4.92
CA LYS A 425 -7.38 -21.92 -6.26
C LYS A 425 -5.86 -22.03 -6.45
N ASP A 426 -5.18 -22.49 -5.40
CA ASP A 426 -3.72 -22.68 -5.33
C ASP A 426 -2.88 -21.43 -5.57
N GLN A 427 -3.47 -20.22 -5.49
CA GLN A 427 -2.71 -18.99 -5.53
C GLN A 427 -1.77 -18.89 -4.32
N GLN A 428 -0.58 -18.34 -4.47
CA GLN A 428 0.37 -18.14 -3.38
C GLN A 428 0.97 -16.74 -3.41
N VAL A 429 0.80 -15.97 -2.33
CA VAL A 429 1.29 -14.59 -2.25
C VAL A 429 2.20 -14.44 -1.06
N ARG A 430 3.41 -13.94 -1.30
CA ARG A 430 4.35 -13.53 -0.26
C ARG A 430 4.03 -12.08 0.14
N LEU A 431 3.47 -11.91 1.34
CA LEU A 431 3.23 -10.62 1.96
C LEU A 431 4.48 -10.15 2.70
N ILE A 432 4.82 -8.86 2.56
CA ILE A 432 6.04 -8.28 3.15
C ILE A 432 5.75 -6.88 3.68
N THR A 433 6.07 -6.63 4.95
CA THR A 433 6.23 -5.27 5.48
C THR A 433 7.71 -4.90 5.41
N VAL A 434 8.04 -3.88 4.61
CA VAL A 434 9.43 -3.42 4.46
C VAL A 434 9.66 -2.32 5.50
N PRO A 435 10.61 -2.51 6.43
CA PRO A 435 10.80 -1.54 7.49
C PRO A 435 11.46 -0.26 6.97
N SER A 436 11.25 0.85 7.69
CA SER A 436 12.00 2.08 7.49
C SER A 436 13.48 1.86 7.78
N PHE A 437 14.34 2.03 6.78
CA PHE A 437 15.79 1.83 6.90
C PHE A 437 16.42 2.86 7.85
N SER A 438 15.96 4.10 7.80
CA SER A 438 16.42 5.16 8.71
C SER A 438 16.18 4.85 10.19
N GLU A 439 15.21 3.99 10.51
CA GLU A 439 14.87 3.61 11.89
C GLU A 439 15.47 2.26 12.28
N THR A 440 15.42 1.28 11.38
CA THR A 440 15.75 -0.12 11.69
C THR A 440 17.07 -0.58 11.07
N SER A 441 17.63 0.20 10.13
CA SER A 441 18.84 -0.15 9.36
C SER A 441 18.73 -1.49 8.63
N THR A 442 17.50 -1.88 8.30
CA THR A 442 17.18 -3.20 7.77
C THR A 442 16.63 -3.09 6.35
N ILE A 443 17.15 -3.91 5.45
CA ILE A 443 16.59 -4.15 4.12
C ILE A 443 16.02 -5.57 4.06
N VAL A 444 15.19 -5.85 3.05
CA VAL A 444 14.60 -7.18 2.85
C VAL A 444 15.10 -7.74 1.52
N LEU A 445 15.63 -8.97 1.52
CA LEU A 445 15.90 -9.71 0.30
C LEU A 445 14.78 -10.71 0.04
N VAL A 446 14.30 -10.75 -1.20
CA VAL A 446 13.27 -11.67 -1.69
C VAL A 446 13.90 -12.63 -2.69
N ASP A 447 13.85 -13.93 -2.42
CA ASP A 447 14.31 -14.97 -3.35
C ASP A 447 13.28 -15.18 -4.46
N LEU A 448 13.72 -15.06 -5.71
CA LEU A 448 12.88 -15.27 -6.89
C LEU A 448 12.56 -16.75 -7.15
N LYS A 449 13.24 -17.69 -6.48
CA LYS A 449 13.05 -19.12 -6.63
C LYS A 449 11.83 -19.64 -5.86
N ASP A 450 11.71 -19.26 -4.59
CA ASP A 450 10.71 -19.81 -3.67
C ASP A 450 9.93 -18.75 -2.88
N LEU A 451 10.16 -17.47 -3.19
CA LEU A 451 9.57 -16.31 -2.51
C LEU A 451 9.97 -16.22 -1.04
N SER A 452 10.99 -16.95 -0.57
CA SER A 452 11.53 -16.77 0.78
C SER A 452 12.09 -15.36 0.94
N CYS A 453 11.95 -14.82 2.15
CA CYS A 453 12.37 -13.46 2.46
C CYS A 453 13.22 -13.46 3.72
N PHE A 454 14.30 -12.70 3.72
CA PHE A 454 15.14 -12.53 4.91
C PHE A 454 15.65 -11.10 5.03
N PRO A 455 15.76 -10.58 6.26
CA PRO A 455 16.27 -9.25 6.51
C PRO A 455 17.80 -9.23 6.50
N ILE A 456 18.37 -8.13 6.05
CA ILE A 456 19.78 -7.78 6.30
C ILE A 456 19.80 -6.49 7.10
N THR A 457 20.37 -6.53 8.31
CA THR A 457 20.49 -5.38 9.20
C THR A 457 21.92 -4.89 9.24
N ILE A 458 22.13 -3.61 8.96
CA ILE A 458 23.42 -2.94 9.09
C ILE A 458 23.57 -2.51 10.55
N GLY A 459 24.52 -3.13 11.24
CA GLY A 459 24.87 -2.81 12.62
C GLY A 459 25.40 -1.39 12.79
N ALA A 460 25.44 -0.95 14.05
CA ALA A 460 26.04 0.32 14.46
C ALA A 460 27.56 0.29 14.36
#